data_AF-A0A529GDQ2-F1
#
_entry.id   AF-A0A529GDQ2-F1
#
_cell.length_a   1.000
_cell.length_b   1.000
_cell.length_c   1.000
_cell.angle_alpha   90.00
_cell.angle_beta   90.00
_cell.angle_gamma   90.00
#
_symmetry.space_group_name_H-M   'P 1'
#
loop_
_entity.id
_entity.type
_entity.pdbx_description
1 polymer ?
#
loop_
_entity_poly.entity_id
_entity_poly.type
_entity_poly.pdbx_seq_one_letter_code
_entity_poly.pdbx_strand_id
1 'polypeptide(L)'
;GQRDQALRNQSLSLSFLSEQSASRGNTEAAILLALEALSSKDQPKRPYLFEAETALYKALLAHRQIKIFRHGAGVTDAAFNPAGDRIVTASHDKTAAVWDISSGAETVVLKGHEEALERAEFSPDGSRILTAARDGTARLWEATSGEQLFILRPVSNYPTAIFSPDGTRVLTAGENSDATLWDARTGKKVLGVRSDAYTRAAFSSDGRSFATAGRHFVSIWNSADGALTRSIRVTSWPYSLAFSPDGSRMLAGPWGWHSHRDTSSLFDVSKGTEIAKLAGSKSDTQLNGVIFGHGGQRIATVSLDGTARIWDGVLGTLDDVLGQEVSGLKADIDTD
;
A
#
# COMPACT_ATOMS: atom_id res chain seq x y z
N GLY A 1 8.49 -44.82 -2.26
CA GLY A 1 9.46 -45.87 -2.66
C GLY A 1 10.89 -45.38 -2.48
N GLN A 2 11.92 -46.20 -2.73
CA GLN A 2 13.34 -45.79 -2.60
C GLN A 2 13.68 -44.48 -3.31
N ARG A 3 13.01 -44.20 -4.45
CA ARG A 3 13.11 -42.94 -5.19
C ARG A 3 12.63 -41.72 -4.40
N ASP A 4 11.50 -41.82 -3.68
CA ASP A 4 10.98 -40.72 -2.86
C ASP A 4 11.88 -40.45 -1.65
N GLN A 5 12.45 -41.52 -1.08
CA GLN A 5 13.42 -41.39 0.01
C GLN A 5 14.71 -40.70 -0.46
N ALA A 6 15.19 -41.01 -1.66
CA ALA A 6 16.35 -40.36 -2.25
C ALA A 6 16.10 -38.87 -2.50
N LEU A 7 14.94 -38.51 -3.07
CA LEU A 7 14.56 -37.12 -3.32
C LEU A 7 14.38 -36.33 -2.01
N ARG A 8 13.81 -36.96 -0.97
CA ARG A 8 13.74 -36.39 0.38
C ARG A 8 15.12 -36.10 0.95
N ASN A 9 16.03 -37.06 0.90
CA ASN A 9 17.41 -36.87 1.40
C ASN A 9 18.15 -35.78 0.62
N GLN A 10 17.90 -35.67 -0.69
CA GLN A 10 18.50 -34.64 -1.53
C GLN A 10 17.97 -33.25 -1.15
N SER A 11 16.66 -33.08 -0.92
CA SER A 11 16.10 -31.82 -0.45
C SER A 11 16.65 -31.42 0.93
N LEU A 12 16.75 -32.36 1.88
CA LEU A 12 17.38 -32.08 3.19
C LEU A 12 18.85 -31.63 3.06
N SER A 13 19.60 -32.26 2.16
CA SER A 13 21.00 -31.90 1.91
C SER A 13 21.13 -30.49 1.31
N LEU A 14 20.24 -30.13 0.39
CA LEU A 14 20.19 -28.79 -0.21
C LEU A 14 19.77 -27.72 0.82
N SER A 15 18.80 -28.01 1.69
CA SER A 15 18.44 -27.12 2.80
C SER A 15 19.62 -26.88 3.74
N PHE A 16 20.35 -27.94 4.10
CA PHE A 16 21.55 -27.81 4.93
C PHE A 16 22.65 -26.98 4.25
N LEU A 17 22.90 -27.20 2.95
CA LEU A 17 23.87 -26.41 2.18
C LEU A 17 23.44 -24.94 2.05
N SER A 18 22.14 -24.68 1.94
CA SER A 18 21.59 -23.32 1.96
C SER A 18 21.93 -22.61 3.27
N GLU A 19 21.64 -23.23 4.41
CA GLU A 19 21.96 -22.65 5.73
C GLU A 19 23.46 -22.42 5.92
N GLN A 20 24.30 -23.35 5.44
CA GLN A 20 25.75 -23.18 5.45
C GLN A 20 26.22 -22.03 4.55
N SER A 21 25.58 -21.85 3.39
CA SER A 21 25.92 -20.76 2.47
C SER A 21 25.50 -19.40 3.03
N ALA A 22 24.32 -19.33 3.67
CA ALA A 22 23.83 -18.11 4.32
C ALA A 22 24.73 -17.70 5.48
N SER A 23 25.13 -18.64 6.34
CA SER A 23 26.05 -18.36 7.47
C SER A 23 27.45 -17.94 7.02
N ARG A 24 27.85 -18.29 5.79
CA ARG A 24 29.10 -17.83 5.16
C ARG A 24 28.94 -16.50 4.41
N GLY A 25 27.77 -15.87 4.43
CA GLY A 25 27.48 -14.61 3.76
C GLY A 25 27.20 -14.72 2.26
N ASN A 26 27.22 -15.93 1.68
CA ASN A 26 26.81 -16.14 0.29
C ASN A 26 25.30 -16.41 0.23
N THR A 27 24.54 -15.34 0.41
CA THR A 27 23.09 -15.39 0.60
C THR A 27 22.35 -15.67 -0.71
N GLU A 28 22.88 -15.29 -1.87
CA GLU A 28 22.34 -15.67 -3.19
C GLU A 28 22.42 -17.18 -3.42
N ALA A 29 23.60 -17.78 -3.18
CA ALA A 29 23.75 -19.23 -3.27
C ALA A 29 22.83 -19.94 -2.27
N ALA A 30 22.66 -19.38 -1.07
CA ALA A 30 21.74 -19.90 -0.07
C ALA A 30 20.28 -19.90 -0.56
N ILE A 31 19.82 -18.81 -1.18
CA ILE A 31 18.45 -18.72 -1.75
C ILE A 31 18.27 -19.75 -2.85
N LEU A 32 19.21 -19.84 -3.80
CA LEU A 32 19.13 -20.80 -4.92
C LEU A 32 19.09 -22.25 -4.44
N LEU A 33 19.92 -22.60 -3.45
CA LEU A 33 19.94 -23.94 -2.85
C LEU A 33 18.62 -24.26 -2.15
N ALA A 34 18.02 -23.31 -1.43
CA ALA A 34 16.75 -23.51 -0.77
C ALA A 34 15.58 -23.62 -1.78
N LEU A 35 15.60 -22.84 -2.86
CA LEU A 35 14.62 -22.96 -3.94
C LEU A 35 14.70 -24.32 -4.64
N GLU A 36 15.89 -24.84 -4.91
CA GLU A 36 16.08 -26.18 -5.48
C GLU A 36 15.66 -27.31 -4.52
N ALA A 37 15.71 -27.05 -3.20
CA ALA A 37 15.24 -27.99 -2.18
C ALA A 37 13.70 -28.09 -2.13
N LEU A 38 12.98 -27.05 -2.57
CA LEU A 38 11.53 -26.95 -2.53
C LEU A 38 10.85 -27.78 -3.63
N SER A 39 9.62 -28.22 -3.34
CA SER A 39 8.76 -28.85 -4.33
C SER A 39 8.09 -27.80 -5.21
N SER A 40 8.09 -27.99 -6.53
CA SER A 40 7.34 -27.12 -7.44
C SER A 40 5.86 -27.55 -7.50
N LYS A 41 4.93 -26.59 -7.46
CA LYS A 41 3.49 -26.87 -7.54
C LYS A 41 3.05 -27.46 -8.88
N ASP A 42 3.72 -27.05 -9.97
CA ASP A 42 3.32 -27.44 -11.33
C ASP A 42 3.90 -28.81 -11.73
N GLN A 43 5.01 -29.23 -11.13
CA GLN A 43 5.61 -30.56 -11.27
C GLN A 43 6.35 -30.96 -9.98
N PRO A 44 5.72 -31.70 -9.05
CA PRO A 44 6.37 -32.10 -7.81
C PRO A 44 7.42 -33.18 -8.08
N LYS A 45 8.62 -32.77 -8.52
CA LYS A 45 9.78 -33.64 -8.72
C LYS A 45 10.35 -34.17 -7.40
N ARG A 46 9.98 -33.54 -6.28
CA ARG A 46 10.46 -33.81 -4.91
C ARG A 46 9.31 -33.64 -3.91
N PRO A 47 9.31 -34.35 -2.76
CA PRO A 47 8.34 -34.14 -1.70
C PRO A 47 8.53 -32.76 -1.04
N TYR A 48 7.43 -32.17 -0.56
CA TYR A 48 7.50 -30.96 0.26
C TYR A 48 8.20 -31.24 1.59
N LEU A 49 9.11 -30.36 2.00
CA LEU A 49 9.81 -30.42 3.28
C LEU A 49 9.82 -29.04 3.94
N PHE A 50 9.46 -29.02 5.23
CA PHE A 50 9.45 -27.80 6.04
C PHE A 50 10.86 -27.21 6.21
N GLU A 51 11.89 -28.05 6.22
CA GLU A 51 13.28 -27.64 6.32
C GLU A 51 13.76 -26.83 5.11
N ALA A 52 13.25 -27.15 3.90
CA ALA A 52 13.54 -26.40 2.68
C ALA A 52 12.91 -25.00 2.72
N GLU A 53 11.66 -24.91 3.18
CA GLU A 53 10.98 -23.63 3.35
C GLU A 53 11.67 -22.77 4.42
N THR A 54 12.03 -23.37 5.55
CA THR A 54 12.77 -22.70 6.63
C THR A 54 14.12 -22.18 6.15
N ALA A 55 14.87 -22.99 5.40
CA ALA A 55 16.16 -22.58 4.83
C ALA A 55 15.99 -21.40 3.86
N LEU A 56 14.92 -21.39 3.05
CA LEU A 56 14.61 -20.26 2.17
C LEU A 56 14.34 -18.99 2.98
N TYR A 57 13.48 -19.05 4.00
CA TYR A 57 13.20 -17.88 4.85
C TYR A 57 14.46 -17.32 5.51
N LYS A 58 15.32 -18.18 6.05
CA LYS A 58 16.60 -17.75 6.66
C LYS A 58 17.53 -17.11 5.62
N ALA A 59 17.64 -17.70 4.44
CA ALA A 59 18.49 -17.18 3.37
C ALA A 59 17.99 -15.81 2.88
N LEU A 60 16.68 -15.63 2.71
CA LEU A 60 16.05 -14.36 2.36
C LEU A 60 16.26 -13.29 3.43
N LEU A 61 16.09 -13.66 4.71
CA LEU A 61 16.36 -12.76 5.83
C LEU A 61 17.82 -12.34 5.90
N ALA A 62 18.75 -13.26 5.66
CA ALA A 62 20.19 -12.98 5.62
C ALA A 62 20.59 -12.14 4.39
N HIS A 63 19.91 -12.31 3.25
CA HIS A 63 20.16 -11.53 2.03
C HIS A 63 19.67 -10.08 2.13
N ARG A 64 18.85 -9.75 3.14
CA ARG A 64 18.21 -8.44 3.26
C ARG A 64 19.23 -7.29 3.13
N GLN A 65 19.17 -6.59 2.00
CA GLN A 65 19.94 -5.37 1.80
C GLN A 65 19.14 -4.18 2.33
N ILE A 66 19.75 -3.42 3.24
CA ILE A 66 19.16 -2.17 3.72
C ILE A 66 19.77 -1.03 2.91
N LYS A 67 18.94 -0.33 2.16
CA LYS A 67 19.26 0.94 1.51
C LYS A 67 18.61 2.07 2.31
N ILE A 68 19.33 3.17 2.48
CA ILE A 68 18.85 4.36 3.20
C ILE A 68 18.74 5.50 2.19
N PHE A 69 17.53 5.98 1.97
CA PHE A 69 17.22 7.15 1.15
C PHE A 69 17.06 8.37 2.08
N ARG A 70 17.64 9.52 1.72
CA ARG A 70 17.72 10.68 2.61
C ARG A 70 17.07 11.90 1.98
N HIS A 71 16.16 12.50 2.72
CA HIS A 71 15.55 13.80 2.43
C HIS A 71 16.05 14.87 3.40
N GLY A 72 15.79 16.14 3.08
CA GLY A 72 16.09 17.28 3.96
C GLY A 72 15.15 17.43 5.15
N ALA A 73 14.02 16.71 5.15
CA ALA A 73 13.03 16.68 6.22
C ALA A 73 12.33 15.32 6.27
N GLY A 74 11.28 15.19 7.09
CA GLY A 74 10.49 13.96 7.22
C GLY A 74 9.96 13.44 5.88
N VAL A 75 10.07 12.12 5.67
CA VAL A 75 9.49 11.41 4.52
C VAL A 75 8.03 11.09 4.85
N THR A 76 7.11 11.48 3.97
CA THR A 76 5.67 11.33 4.19
C THR A 76 5.06 10.16 3.45
N ASP A 77 5.66 9.77 2.32
CA ASP A 77 5.17 8.67 1.49
C ASP A 77 6.30 8.03 0.70
N ALA A 78 6.11 6.77 0.33
CA ALA A 78 7.04 6.03 -0.53
C ALA A 78 6.31 4.94 -1.32
N ALA A 79 6.62 4.83 -2.61
CA ALA A 79 6.02 3.83 -3.50
C ALA A 79 7.06 3.25 -4.46
N PHE A 80 7.01 1.93 -4.67
CA PHE A 80 7.76 1.29 -5.75
C PHE A 80 7.13 1.62 -7.10
N ASN A 81 7.96 1.64 -8.14
CA ASN A 81 7.44 1.55 -9.50
C ASN A 81 6.94 0.13 -9.81
N PRO A 82 6.18 -0.07 -10.91
CA PRO A 82 5.65 -1.39 -11.26
C PRO A 82 6.71 -2.48 -11.48
N ALA A 83 7.90 -2.11 -11.95
CA ALA A 83 9.01 -3.04 -12.15
C ALA A 83 9.73 -3.41 -10.83
N GLY A 84 9.51 -2.66 -9.76
CA GLY A 84 10.16 -2.87 -8.47
C GLY A 84 11.67 -2.58 -8.47
N ASP A 85 12.18 -1.82 -9.46
CA ASP A 85 13.58 -1.41 -9.59
C ASP A 85 13.82 0.06 -9.18
N ARG A 86 12.74 0.84 -9.01
CA ARG A 86 12.78 2.22 -8.52
C ARG A 86 11.77 2.46 -7.40
N ILE A 87 12.10 3.42 -6.54
CA ILE A 87 11.20 3.95 -5.51
C ILE A 87 11.02 5.45 -5.74
N VAL A 88 9.81 5.96 -5.56
CA VAL A 88 9.56 7.40 -5.40
C VAL A 88 9.25 7.67 -3.93
N THR A 89 9.79 8.74 -3.39
CA THR A 89 9.52 9.22 -2.02
C THR A 89 9.02 10.65 -2.04
N ALA A 90 8.15 10.99 -1.11
CA ALA A 90 7.67 12.36 -0.86
C ALA A 90 8.18 12.87 0.49
N SER A 91 8.44 14.17 0.60
CA SER A 91 8.94 14.76 1.85
C SER A 91 8.35 16.13 2.19
N HIS A 92 8.38 16.44 3.49
CA HIS A 92 8.18 17.79 4.02
C HIS A 92 9.21 18.82 3.52
N ASP A 93 10.32 18.38 2.90
CA ASP A 93 11.31 19.27 2.28
C ASP A 93 10.84 19.89 0.93
N LYS A 94 9.56 19.67 0.58
CA LYS A 94 8.89 20.19 -0.62
C LYS A 94 9.36 19.52 -1.92
N THR A 95 10.05 18.39 -1.82
CA THR A 95 10.50 17.60 -2.97
C THR A 95 9.96 16.17 -2.92
N ALA A 96 9.83 15.57 -4.09
CA ALA A 96 9.83 14.12 -4.24
C ALA A 96 11.12 13.69 -4.94
N ALA A 97 11.61 12.50 -4.63
CA ALA A 97 12.83 11.96 -5.23
C ALA A 97 12.59 10.54 -5.76
N VAL A 98 13.25 10.21 -6.87
CA VAL A 98 13.24 8.87 -7.47
C VAL A 98 14.59 8.22 -7.23
N TRP A 99 14.56 7.01 -6.67
CA TRP A 99 15.74 6.26 -6.28
C TRP A 99 15.85 4.98 -7.09
N ASP A 100 17.04 4.69 -7.58
CA ASP A 100 17.38 3.37 -8.10
C ASP A 100 17.68 2.41 -6.93
N ILE A 101 17.01 1.27 -6.90
CA ILE A 101 17.12 0.34 -5.76
C ILE A 101 18.48 -0.35 -5.72
N SER A 102 19.04 -0.68 -6.89
CA SER A 102 20.27 -1.47 -7.00
C SER A 102 21.48 -0.69 -6.46
N SER A 103 21.65 0.54 -6.94
CA SER A 103 22.71 1.46 -6.56
C SER A 103 22.39 2.18 -5.25
N GLY A 104 21.12 2.48 -4.99
CA GLY A 104 20.69 3.41 -3.94
C GLY A 104 20.84 4.88 -4.35
N ALA A 105 21.08 5.17 -5.63
CA ALA A 105 21.31 6.52 -6.11
C ALA A 105 19.99 7.30 -6.27
N GLU A 106 20.02 8.58 -5.94
CA GLU A 106 19.00 9.55 -6.33
C GLU A 106 19.14 9.81 -7.84
N THR A 107 18.12 9.44 -8.61
CA THR A 107 18.12 9.54 -10.08
C THR A 107 17.41 10.78 -10.59
N VAL A 108 16.32 11.18 -9.92
CA VAL A 108 15.51 12.35 -10.30
C VAL A 108 15.02 13.04 -9.03
N VAL A 109 15.03 14.37 -9.02
CA VAL A 109 14.41 15.19 -7.96
C VAL A 109 13.32 16.05 -8.57
N LEU A 110 12.09 15.86 -8.09
CA LEU A 110 10.90 16.57 -8.52
C LEU A 110 10.73 17.81 -7.66
N LYS A 111 11.13 18.96 -8.20
CA LYS A 111 11.05 20.27 -7.55
C LYS A 111 9.95 21.11 -8.17
N GLY A 112 9.25 21.86 -7.33
CA GLY A 112 8.30 22.87 -7.78
C GLY A 112 7.13 23.13 -6.83
N HIS A 113 6.82 22.16 -5.95
CA HIS A 113 5.84 22.36 -4.89
C HIS A 113 6.29 23.44 -3.91
N GLU A 114 5.34 24.24 -3.43
CA GLU A 114 5.62 25.37 -2.53
C GLU A 114 5.47 25.00 -1.05
N GLU A 115 4.91 23.83 -0.77
CA GLU A 115 4.71 23.29 0.57
C GLU A 115 4.98 21.77 0.61
N ALA A 116 4.95 21.21 1.81
CA ALA A 116 5.20 19.80 2.09
C ALA A 116 4.40 18.85 1.18
N LEU A 117 5.07 17.83 0.63
CA LEU A 117 4.40 16.76 -0.09
C LEU A 117 3.80 15.75 0.89
N GLU A 118 2.65 15.21 0.51
CA GLU A 118 1.88 14.22 1.28
C GLU A 118 1.75 12.88 0.56
N ARG A 119 2.02 12.87 -0.76
CA ARG A 119 1.86 11.73 -1.66
C ARG A 119 2.87 11.77 -2.80
N ALA A 120 3.38 10.60 -3.15
CA ALA A 120 4.05 10.37 -4.43
C ALA A 120 3.85 8.92 -4.89
N GLU A 121 3.42 8.72 -6.13
CA GLU A 121 3.28 7.38 -6.73
C GLU A 121 3.65 7.36 -8.21
N PHE A 122 4.07 6.20 -8.69
CA PHE A 122 4.23 5.94 -10.12
C PHE A 122 2.88 5.63 -10.78
N SER A 123 2.75 5.96 -12.05
CA SER A 123 1.69 5.42 -12.89
C SER A 123 1.81 3.89 -13.02
N PRO A 124 0.71 3.18 -13.34
CA PRO A 124 0.73 1.73 -13.52
C PRO A 124 1.70 1.21 -14.60
N ASP A 125 2.07 2.05 -15.56
CA ASP A 125 3.09 1.76 -16.59
C ASP A 125 4.51 2.22 -16.20
N GLY A 126 4.66 2.91 -15.07
CA GLY A 126 5.91 3.44 -14.54
C GLY A 126 6.50 4.63 -15.32
N SER A 127 5.77 5.17 -16.31
CA SER A 127 6.25 6.26 -17.17
C SER A 127 6.07 7.65 -16.57
N ARG A 128 5.20 7.79 -15.57
CA ARG A 128 4.84 9.06 -14.93
C ARG A 128 4.88 8.93 -13.42
N ILE A 129 4.99 10.08 -12.77
CA ILE A 129 4.88 10.21 -11.32
C ILE A 129 3.79 11.23 -11.03
N LEU A 130 2.98 10.95 -10.02
CA LEU A 130 1.98 11.86 -9.47
C LEU A 130 2.38 12.24 -8.06
N THR A 131 2.48 13.53 -7.79
CA THR A 131 2.71 14.07 -6.45
C THR A 131 1.55 14.93 -5.99
N ALA A 132 1.34 15.03 -4.69
CA ALA A 132 0.36 15.94 -4.10
C ALA A 132 0.91 16.60 -2.85
N ALA A 133 0.65 17.91 -2.68
CA ALA A 133 1.23 18.71 -1.61
C ALA A 133 0.24 19.66 -0.96
N ARG A 134 0.59 20.13 0.24
CA ARG A 134 -0.19 21.12 1.01
C ARG A 134 -0.29 22.49 0.35
N ASP A 135 0.38 22.70 -0.79
CA ASP A 135 0.20 23.87 -1.65
C ASP A 135 -1.14 23.85 -2.42
N GLY A 136 -1.95 22.81 -2.19
CA GLY A 136 -3.27 22.65 -2.78
C GLY A 136 -3.22 22.15 -4.22
N THR A 137 -2.08 21.65 -4.68
CA THR A 137 -1.88 21.13 -6.03
C THR A 137 -1.49 19.65 -6.01
N ALA A 138 -1.91 18.95 -7.07
CA ALA A 138 -1.26 17.72 -7.49
C ALA A 138 -0.51 17.97 -8.79
N ARG A 139 0.62 17.30 -9.00
CA ARG A 139 1.47 17.52 -10.17
C ARG A 139 1.82 16.20 -10.82
N LEU A 140 1.76 16.21 -12.15
CA LEU A 140 2.13 15.06 -12.97
C LEU A 140 3.49 15.30 -13.60
N TRP A 141 4.36 14.32 -13.49
CA TRP A 141 5.76 14.39 -13.93
C TRP A 141 6.06 13.25 -14.89
N GLU A 142 6.98 13.45 -15.82
CA GLU A 142 7.61 12.37 -16.56
C GLU A 142 8.68 11.72 -15.66
N ALA A 143 8.63 10.39 -15.52
CA ALA A 143 9.37 9.68 -14.49
C ALA A 143 10.89 9.57 -14.74
N THR A 144 11.34 9.75 -15.97
CA THR A 144 12.75 9.56 -16.38
C THR A 144 13.54 10.85 -16.29
N SER A 145 12.94 11.95 -16.69
CA SER A 145 13.51 13.29 -16.80
C SER A 145 13.16 14.18 -15.61
N GLY A 146 12.06 13.88 -14.92
CA GLY A 146 11.49 14.75 -13.89
C GLY A 146 10.81 16.00 -14.46
N GLU A 147 10.53 16.06 -15.76
CA GLU A 147 9.80 17.17 -16.36
C GLU A 147 8.38 17.23 -15.80
N GLN A 148 7.96 18.42 -15.36
CA GLN A 148 6.58 18.66 -14.93
C GLN A 148 5.66 18.75 -16.15
N LEU A 149 4.78 17.77 -16.32
CA LEU A 149 3.82 17.71 -17.42
C LEU A 149 2.60 18.61 -17.15
N PHE A 150 1.99 18.47 -15.96
CA PHE A 150 0.74 19.17 -15.61
C PHE A 150 0.68 19.55 -14.14
N ILE A 151 -0.03 20.64 -13.85
CA ILE A 151 -0.47 21.02 -12.50
C ILE A 151 -1.99 20.84 -12.43
N LEU A 152 -2.45 19.96 -11.56
CA LEU A 152 -3.85 19.62 -11.33
C LEU A 152 -4.33 20.37 -10.08
N ARG A 153 -5.32 21.25 -10.25
CA ARG A 153 -5.84 22.13 -9.19
C ARG A 153 -7.31 22.48 -9.42
N PRO A 154 -8.10 22.71 -8.36
CA PRO A 154 -7.71 22.70 -6.95
C PRO A 154 -7.73 21.29 -6.33
N VAL A 155 -6.86 21.05 -5.34
CA VAL A 155 -6.89 19.85 -4.47
C VAL A 155 -7.05 20.22 -2.98
N SER A 156 -6.71 21.46 -2.58
CA SER A 156 -6.80 21.94 -1.18
C SER A 156 -5.92 21.17 -0.19
N ASN A 157 -6.14 21.36 1.12
CA ASN A 157 -5.37 20.74 2.20
C ASN A 157 -5.61 19.22 2.30
N TYR A 158 -4.62 18.51 2.87
CA TYR A 158 -4.61 17.05 2.99
C TYR A 158 -4.90 16.33 1.66
N PRO A 159 -4.14 16.65 0.60
CA PRO A 159 -4.47 16.20 -0.73
C PRO A 159 -4.32 14.68 -0.87
N THR A 160 -5.22 14.11 -1.65
CA THR A 160 -5.09 12.80 -2.28
C THR A 160 -4.99 13.01 -3.77
N ALA A 161 -4.02 12.37 -4.40
CA ALA A 161 -3.92 12.26 -5.85
C ALA A 161 -3.51 10.83 -6.18
N ILE A 162 -4.33 10.14 -6.97
CA ILE A 162 -4.09 8.74 -7.36
C ILE A 162 -4.40 8.50 -8.84
N PHE A 163 -3.68 7.60 -9.48
CA PHE A 163 -4.00 7.09 -10.81
C PHE A 163 -5.18 6.12 -10.79
N SER A 164 -5.94 6.08 -11.88
CA SER A 164 -6.82 4.94 -12.15
C SER A 164 -5.98 3.68 -12.41
N PRO A 165 -6.53 2.47 -12.22
CA PRO A 165 -5.79 1.21 -12.40
C PRO A 165 -5.17 1.03 -13.80
N ASP A 166 -5.77 1.63 -14.82
CA ASP A 166 -5.28 1.64 -16.20
C ASP A 166 -4.31 2.80 -16.51
N GLY A 167 -4.07 3.70 -15.55
CA GLY A 167 -3.19 4.86 -15.68
C GLY A 167 -3.73 5.99 -16.56
N THR A 168 -4.93 5.86 -17.12
CA THR A 168 -5.46 6.83 -18.09
C THR A 168 -6.02 8.10 -17.43
N ARG A 169 -6.40 8.00 -16.16
CA ARG A 169 -7.00 9.08 -15.38
C ARG A 169 -6.27 9.29 -14.06
N VAL A 170 -6.40 10.49 -13.53
CA VAL A 170 -5.98 10.85 -12.17
C VAL A 170 -7.21 11.32 -11.39
N LEU A 171 -7.37 10.85 -10.16
CA LEU A 171 -8.35 11.36 -9.20
C LEU A 171 -7.65 12.22 -8.17
N THR A 172 -8.10 13.47 -8.04
CA THR A 172 -7.68 14.35 -6.95
C THR A 172 -8.85 14.62 -6.01
N ALA A 173 -8.57 14.67 -4.71
CA ALA A 173 -9.52 15.08 -3.69
C ALA A 173 -8.75 15.66 -2.49
N GLY A 174 -9.41 16.46 -1.66
CA GLY A 174 -8.83 17.02 -0.44
C GLY A 174 -9.87 17.83 0.32
N GLU A 175 -9.50 18.31 1.50
CA GLU A 175 -10.41 18.95 2.42
C GLU A 175 -11.10 20.18 1.79
N ASN A 176 -12.43 20.20 1.80
CA ASN A 176 -13.24 21.28 1.21
C ASN A 176 -13.06 21.46 -0.31
N SER A 177 -12.57 20.44 -1.02
CA SER A 177 -12.46 20.45 -2.48
C SER A 177 -13.33 19.37 -3.13
N ASP A 178 -13.76 19.64 -4.37
CA ASP A 178 -14.45 18.64 -5.17
C ASP A 178 -13.50 17.51 -5.56
N ALA A 179 -13.98 16.27 -5.50
CA ALA A 179 -13.26 15.14 -6.07
C ALA A 179 -13.30 15.28 -7.60
N THR A 180 -12.12 15.36 -8.22
CA THR A 180 -11.97 15.69 -9.64
C THR A 180 -11.20 14.61 -10.37
N LEU A 181 -11.76 14.14 -11.49
CA LEU A 181 -11.09 13.27 -12.44
C LEU A 181 -10.44 14.08 -13.55
N TRP A 182 -9.19 13.74 -13.85
CA TRP A 182 -8.36 14.36 -14.88
C TRP A 182 -7.95 13.29 -15.89
N ASP A 183 -7.86 13.67 -17.16
CA ASP A 183 -7.22 12.86 -18.18
C ASP A 183 -5.70 12.98 -17.96
N ALA A 184 -5.04 11.85 -17.66
CA ALA A 184 -3.63 11.86 -17.30
C ALA A 184 -2.76 12.33 -18.47
N ARG A 185 -3.15 12.02 -19.71
CA ARG A 185 -2.38 12.34 -20.92
C ARG A 185 -2.39 13.83 -21.25
N THR A 186 -3.48 14.52 -20.97
CA THR A 186 -3.72 15.91 -21.39
C THR A 186 -3.81 16.91 -20.24
N GLY A 187 -3.92 16.43 -19.00
CA GLY A 187 -4.10 17.27 -17.81
C GLY A 187 -5.47 17.96 -17.74
N LYS A 188 -6.41 17.61 -18.63
CA LYS A 188 -7.74 18.23 -18.68
C LYS A 188 -8.69 17.58 -17.69
N LYS A 189 -9.50 18.39 -17.02
CA LYS A 189 -10.60 17.92 -16.18
C LYS A 189 -11.61 17.15 -17.05
N VAL A 190 -11.89 15.90 -16.66
CA VAL A 190 -12.90 15.03 -17.27
C VAL A 190 -14.24 15.20 -16.55
N LEU A 191 -14.20 15.17 -15.21
CA LEU A 191 -15.38 15.21 -14.35
C LEU A 191 -15.00 15.83 -13.00
N GLY A 192 -15.94 16.50 -12.33
CA GLY A 192 -15.84 16.80 -10.91
C GLY A 192 -17.14 16.48 -10.21
N VAL A 193 -17.05 15.90 -9.01
CA VAL A 193 -18.21 15.64 -8.14
C VAL A 193 -18.05 16.43 -6.85
N ARG A 194 -19.12 17.10 -6.44
CA ARG A 194 -19.15 17.77 -5.15
C ARG A 194 -19.20 16.71 -4.06
N SER A 195 -18.13 16.64 -3.28
CA SER A 195 -17.98 15.67 -2.21
C SER A 195 -17.84 16.41 -0.88
N ASP A 196 -18.35 15.81 0.19
CA ASP A 196 -18.00 16.17 1.57
C ASP A 196 -16.67 15.53 2.01
N ALA A 197 -15.86 15.11 1.03
CA ALA A 197 -14.58 14.48 1.23
C ALA A 197 -13.70 15.33 2.12
N TYR A 198 -13.28 14.73 3.22
CA TYR A 198 -12.38 15.37 4.17
C TYR A 198 -10.94 14.90 3.98
N THR A 199 -10.76 13.65 3.56
CA THR A 199 -9.44 13.00 3.61
C THR A 199 -9.07 12.33 2.30
N ARG A 200 -9.71 11.20 1.99
CA ARG A 200 -9.12 10.23 1.05
C ARG A 200 -10.10 9.75 0.01
N ALA A 201 -9.53 9.38 -1.12
CA ALA A 201 -10.24 8.80 -2.24
C ALA A 201 -9.52 7.54 -2.71
N ALA A 202 -10.26 6.62 -3.33
CA ALA A 202 -9.74 5.37 -3.86
C ALA A 202 -10.49 5.00 -5.14
N PHE A 203 -9.81 4.46 -6.15
CA PHE A 203 -10.46 3.82 -7.29
C PHE A 203 -10.88 2.40 -6.96
N SER A 204 -11.98 1.94 -7.55
CA SER A 204 -12.24 0.50 -7.67
C SER A 204 -11.16 -0.13 -8.53
N SER A 205 -10.89 -1.43 -8.32
CA SER A 205 -9.84 -2.16 -9.04
C SER A 205 -10.04 -2.20 -10.56
N ASP A 206 -11.28 -2.09 -11.03
CA ASP A 206 -11.63 -1.99 -12.45
C ASP A 206 -11.64 -0.55 -12.99
N GLY A 207 -11.41 0.44 -12.13
CA GLY A 207 -11.43 1.87 -12.45
C GLY A 207 -12.80 2.43 -12.81
N ARG A 208 -13.88 1.64 -12.76
CA ARG A 208 -15.23 2.09 -13.15
C ARG A 208 -15.89 2.96 -12.10
N SER A 209 -15.48 2.82 -10.85
CA SER A 209 -15.98 3.61 -9.72
C SER A 209 -14.82 4.23 -8.94
N PHE A 210 -15.13 5.24 -8.14
CA PHE A 210 -14.23 5.74 -7.12
C PHE A 210 -14.99 6.05 -5.84
N ALA A 211 -14.32 5.90 -4.69
CA ALA A 211 -14.85 6.25 -3.38
C ALA A 211 -14.21 7.53 -2.87
N THR A 212 -14.97 8.30 -2.09
CA THR A 212 -14.49 9.46 -1.33
C THR A 212 -14.94 9.35 0.12
N ALA A 213 -14.02 9.54 1.06
CA ALA A 213 -14.27 9.51 2.50
C ALA A 213 -14.63 10.91 3.04
N GLY A 214 -15.87 11.07 3.50
CA GLY A 214 -16.31 12.16 4.35
C GLY A 214 -16.29 11.76 5.83
N ARG A 215 -16.70 12.68 6.72
CA ARG A 215 -16.69 12.46 8.19
C ARG A 215 -17.63 11.35 8.65
N HIS A 216 -18.76 11.18 7.96
CA HIS A 216 -19.82 10.24 8.36
C HIS A 216 -20.20 9.24 7.28
N PHE A 217 -19.75 9.48 6.04
CA PHE A 217 -20.09 8.67 4.90
C PHE A 217 -18.87 8.40 4.04
N VAL A 218 -18.84 7.22 3.45
CA VAL A 218 -18.06 6.97 2.24
C VAL A 218 -19.03 6.98 1.08
N SER A 219 -18.77 7.87 0.12
CA SER A 219 -19.57 8.03 -1.09
C SER A 219 -18.87 7.32 -2.25
N ILE A 220 -19.60 6.49 -2.99
CA ILE A 220 -19.10 5.75 -4.15
C ILE A 220 -19.76 6.31 -5.40
N TRP A 221 -18.93 6.71 -6.34
CA TRP A 221 -19.31 7.43 -7.55
C TRP A 221 -18.97 6.59 -8.78
N ASN A 222 -19.82 6.66 -9.79
CA ASN A 222 -19.50 6.14 -11.11
C ASN A 222 -18.49 7.09 -11.77
N SER A 223 -17.39 6.53 -12.28
CA SER A 223 -16.28 7.31 -12.85
C SER A 223 -16.56 7.87 -14.25
N ALA A 224 -17.58 7.37 -14.94
CA ALA A 224 -17.91 7.78 -16.31
C ALA A 224 -18.78 9.05 -16.34
N ASP A 225 -19.74 9.16 -15.42
CA ASP A 225 -20.72 10.24 -15.39
C ASP A 225 -20.76 11.01 -14.06
N GLY A 226 -20.07 10.54 -13.02
CA GLY A 226 -20.08 11.14 -11.69
C GLY A 226 -21.35 10.88 -10.88
N ALA A 227 -22.18 9.93 -11.30
CA ALA A 227 -23.38 9.60 -10.56
C ALA A 227 -23.03 8.95 -9.21
N LEU A 228 -23.61 9.47 -8.13
CA LEU A 228 -23.52 8.84 -6.81
C LEU A 228 -24.24 7.48 -6.87
N THR A 229 -23.48 6.42 -6.75
CA THR A 229 -23.99 5.04 -6.81
C THR A 229 -24.34 4.52 -5.43
N ARG A 230 -23.56 4.90 -4.41
CA ARG A 230 -23.76 4.46 -3.02
C ARG A 230 -23.28 5.50 -2.04
N SER A 231 -23.95 5.57 -0.89
CA SER A 231 -23.44 6.23 0.32
C SER A 231 -23.48 5.22 1.46
N ILE A 232 -22.33 4.98 2.08
CA ILE A 232 -22.13 4.01 3.16
C ILE A 232 -21.86 4.79 4.43
N ARG A 233 -22.70 4.59 5.45
CA ARG A 233 -22.49 5.25 6.75
C ARG A 233 -21.30 4.59 7.46
N VAL A 234 -20.36 5.43 7.91
CA VAL A 234 -19.22 5.02 8.72
C VAL A 234 -19.37 5.58 10.14
N THR A 235 -18.86 4.84 11.12
CA THR A 235 -18.96 5.22 12.54
C THR A 235 -17.82 6.11 13.01
N SER A 236 -16.74 6.15 12.24
CA SER A 236 -15.56 6.98 12.45
C SER A 236 -15.10 7.55 11.12
N TRP A 237 -14.29 8.60 11.20
CA TRP A 237 -13.75 9.28 10.03
C TRP A 237 -12.68 8.41 9.37
N PRO A 238 -12.89 7.94 8.12
CA PRO A 238 -11.92 7.10 7.45
C PRO A 238 -10.78 7.92 6.84
N TYR A 239 -9.55 7.49 7.12
CA TYR A 239 -8.33 8.05 6.55
C TYR A 239 -7.65 7.13 5.55
N SER A 240 -8.06 5.87 5.49
CA SER A 240 -7.66 4.95 4.43
C SER A 240 -8.91 4.34 3.83
N LEU A 241 -8.91 4.25 2.50
CA LEU A 241 -9.90 3.54 1.72
C LEU A 241 -9.18 2.57 0.80
N ALA A 242 -9.65 1.33 0.73
CA ALA A 242 -9.15 0.36 -0.21
C ALA A 242 -10.29 -0.52 -0.72
N PHE A 243 -10.43 -0.66 -2.03
CA PHE A 243 -11.29 -1.67 -2.62
C PHE A 243 -10.62 -3.03 -2.60
N SER A 244 -11.40 -4.10 -2.47
CA SER A 244 -10.90 -5.44 -2.75
C SER A 244 -10.51 -5.56 -4.23
N PRO A 245 -9.61 -6.50 -4.58
CA PRO A 245 -9.19 -6.70 -5.97
C PRO A 245 -10.35 -7.01 -6.92
N ASP A 246 -11.42 -7.62 -6.44
CA ASP A 246 -12.65 -7.89 -7.20
C ASP A 246 -13.66 -6.71 -7.19
N GLY A 247 -13.37 -5.63 -6.47
CA GLY A 247 -14.22 -4.44 -6.31
C GLY A 247 -15.49 -4.65 -5.46
N SER A 248 -15.75 -5.86 -4.98
CA SER A 248 -16.98 -6.22 -4.24
C SER A 248 -17.02 -5.70 -2.81
N ARG A 249 -15.85 -5.44 -2.23
CA ARG A 249 -15.67 -5.06 -0.83
C ARG A 249 -14.82 -3.81 -0.72
N MET A 250 -14.96 -3.13 0.42
CA MET A 250 -14.19 -1.94 0.72
C MET A 250 -13.76 -1.94 2.18
N LEU A 251 -12.50 -1.58 2.41
CA LEU A 251 -11.97 -1.26 3.71
C LEU A 251 -12.04 0.23 3.94
N ALA A 252 -12.47 0.60 5.14
CA ALA A 252 -12.40 1.97 5.63
C ALA A 252 -11.64 1.92 6.97
N GLY A 253 -10.39 2.39 6.95
CA GLY A 253 -9.55 2.45 8.15
C GLY A 253 -9.57 3.87 8.72
N PRO A 254 -9.89 4.05 10.01
CA PRO A 254 -9.79 5.35 10.67
C PRO A 254 -8.32 5.78 10.82
N TRP A 255 -8.11 7.08 10.95
CA TRP A 255 -6.89 7.64 11.54
C TRP A 255 -7.32 8.60 12.63
N GLY A 256 -6.97 8.28 13.86
CA GLY A 256 -7.50 8.98 15.01
C GLY A 256 -6.52 9.00 16.16
N TRP A 257 -5.92 10.16 16.38
CA TRP A 257 -5.43 10.58 17.70
C TRP A 257 -6.56 10.95 18.67
N HIS A 258 -7.82 10.99 18.19
CA HIS A 258 -8.96 11.60 18.89
C HIS A 258 -9.86 10.58 19.63
N SER A 259 -9.67 9.28 19.40
CA SER A 259 -10.54 8.24 19.96
C SER A 259 -9.77 6.93 20.09
N HIS A 260 -9.89 6.23 21.20
CA HIS A 260 -9.31 4.88 21.36
C HIS A 260 -10.26 3.76 20.89
N ARG A 261 -11.37 4.13 20.24
CA ARG A 261 -12.45 3.20 19.85
C ARG A 261 -12.60 2.99 18.35
N ASP A 262 -11.88 3.73 17.52
CA ASP A 262 -12.09 3.63 16.08
C ASP A 262 -11.39 2.37 15.56
N THR A 263 -12.15 1.57 14.81
CA THR A 263 -11.72 0.29 14.25
C THR A 263 -11.86 0.35 12.74
N SER A 264 -11.01 -0.39 12.02
CA SER A 264 -11.18 -0.52 10.58
C SER A 264 -12.44 -1.33 10.29
N SER A 265 -13.21 -0.91 9.29
CA SER A 265 -14.46 -1.57 8.92
C SER A 265 -14.34 -2.16 7.51
N LEU A 266 -14.87 -3.37 7.35
CA LEU A 266 -15.02 -4.06 6.07
C LEU A 266 -16.48 -3.94 5.62
N PHE A 267 -16.71 -3.48 4.40
CA PHE A 267 -18.03 -3.26 3.84
C PHE A 267 -18.27 -4.09 2.58
N ASP A 268 -19.52 -4.51 2.38
CA ASP A 268 -20.04 -4.98 1.09
C ASP A 268 -20.41 -3.75 0.26
N VAL A 269 -19.73 -3.53 -0.87
CA VAL A 269 -19.92 -2.34 -1.71
C VAL A 269 -21.31 -2.31 -2.34
N SER A 270 -21.82 -3.49 -2.73
CA SER A 270 -23.09 -3.61 -3.43
C SER A 270 -24.27 -3.30 -2.50
N LYS A 271 -24.22 -3.83 -1.26
CA LYS A 271 -25.28 -3.66 -0.25
C LYS A 271 -25.10 -2.40 0.58
N GLY A 272 -23.88 -1.88 0.69
CA GLY A 272 -23.54 -0.77 1.59
C GLY A 272 -23.61 -1.14 3.08
N THR A 273 -23.51 -2.43 3.39
CA THR A 273 -23.59 -2.95 4.77
C THR A 273 -22.20 -3.27 5.29
N GLU A 274 -21.96 -2.97 6.57
CA GLU A 274 -20.76 -3.41 7.28
C GLU A 274 -20.79 -4.94 7.41
N ILE A 275 -19.75 -5.60 6.91
CA ILE A 275 -19.53 -7.04 7.05
C ILE A 275 -18.92 -7.33 8.42
N ALA A 276 -17.86 -6.58 8.76
CA ALA A 276 -17.12 -6.78 9.99
C ALA A 276 -16.40 -5.52 10.46
N LYS A 277 -16.21 -5.44 11.79
CA LYS A 277 -15.26 -4.53 12.42
C LYS A 277 -13.98 -5.29 12.71
N LEU A 278 -12.88 -4.80 12.19
CA LEU A 278 -11.54 -5.36 12.41
C LEU A 278 -10.99 -4.80 13.73
N ALA A 279 -11.53 -5.34 14.82
CA ALA A 279 -11.29 -4.92 16.20
C ALA A 279 -10.51 -5.98 16.98
N GLY A 280 -9.71 -5.57 17.98
CA GLY A 280 -8.97 -6.50 18.82
C GLY A 280 -7.53 -6.09 19.18
N SER A 281 -7.09 -4.90 18.77
CA SER A 281 -5.82 -4.34 19.28
C SER A 281 -5.95 -3.97 20.76
N LYS A 282 -4.93 -4.34 21.55
CA LYS A 282 -4.84 -3.94 22.97
C LYS A 282 -4.26 -2.54 23.16
N SER A 283 -3.63 -1.98 22.13
CA SER A 283 -3.28 -0.56 22.14
C SER A 283 -4.53 0.28 21.99
N ASP A 284 -4.67 1.25 22.90
CA ASP A 284 -5.65 2.33 22.81
C ASP A 284 -5.39 3.20 21.57
N THR A 285 -4.18 3.20 21.02
CA THR A 285 -3.79 4.00 19.84
C THR A 285 -3.81 3.14 18.56
N GLN A 286 -4.60 3.59 17.60
CA GLN A 286 -5.25 2.84 16.52
C GLN A 286 -4.33 2.20 15.47
N LEU A 287 -4.96 1.42 14.58
CA LEU A 287 -4.39 0.80 13.39
C LEU A 287 -3.95 1.87 12.37
N ASN A 288 -2.71 1.81 11.89
CA ASN A 288 -2.18 2.80 10.93
C ASN A 288 -2.37 2.39 9.46
N GLY A 289 -2.63 1.11 9.19
CA GLY A 289 -2.75 0.61 7.84
C GLY A 289 -3.73 -0.56 7.76
N VAL A 290 -4.54 -0.55 6.71
CA VAL A 290 -5.47 -1.62 6.37
C VAL A 290 -5.33 -1.89 4.86
N ILE A 291 -5.01 -3.13 4.50
CA ILE A 291 -4.77 -3.51 3.10
C ILE A 291 -5.39 -4.86 2.78
N PHE A 292 -5.84 -5.03 1.55
CA PHE A 292 -6.15 -6.35 1.01
C PHE A 292 -4.86 -7.03 0.51
N GLY A 293 -4.75 -8.33 0.73
CA GLY A 293 -3.82 -9.17 -0.01
C GLY A 293 -4.22 -9.25 -1.49
N HIS A 294 -3.27 -9.62 -2.36
CA HIS A 294 -3.45 -9.62 -3.82
C HIS A 294 -4.68 -10.40 -4.32
N GLY A 295 -5.07 -11.49 -3.63
CA GLY A 295 -6.26 -12.28 -3.98
C GLY A 295 -7.56 -11.81 -3.31
N GLY A 296 -7.53 -10.79 -2.46
CA GLY A 296 -8.68 -10.32 -1.67
C GLY A 296 -9.18 -11.31 -0.60
N GLN A 297 -8.45 -12.41 -0.38
CA GLN A 297 -8.80 -13.46 0.59
C GLN A 297 -8.26 -13.18 1.98
N ARG A 298 -7.32 -12.25 2.12
CA ARG A 298 -6.76 -11.83 3.40
C ARG A 298 -6.75 -10.32 3.49
N ILE A 299 -6.91 -9.81 4.70
CA ILE A 299 -6.67 -8.42 5.05
C ILE A 299 -5.53 -8.41 6.05
N ALA A 300 -4.62 -7.45 5.93
CA ALA A 300 -3.64 -7.17 6.96
C ALA A 300 -3.95 -5.82 7.59
N THR A 301 -3.90 -5.78 8.92
CA THR A 301 -3.94 -4.52 9.67
C THR A 301 -2.71 -4.42 10.57
N VAL A 302 -2.13 -3.23 10.67
CA VAL A 302 -0.96 -2.98 11.53
C VAL A 302 -1.31 -2.02 12.64
N SER A 303 -0.87 -2.33 13.86
CA SER A 303 -1.13 -1.51 15.05
C SER A 303 0.18 -0.99 15.65
N LEU A 304 0.08 0.13 16.37
CA LEU A 304 1.16 0.64 17.21
C LEU A 304 1.51 -0.28 18.38
N ASP A 305 0.70 -1.31 18.69
CA ASP A 305 1.04 -2.35 19.69
C ASP A 305 2.20 -3.29 19.27
N GLY A 306 2.79 -3.06 18.10
CA GLY A 306 3.87 -3.88 17.54
C GLY A 306 3.39 -5.12 16.80
N THR A 307 2.09 -5.27 16.57
CA THR A 307 1.52 -6.44 15.88
C THR A 307 0.91 -6.11 14.53
N ALA A 308 0.95 -7.10 13.64
CA ALA A 308 0.14 -7.16 12.44
C ALA A 308 -0.92 -8.24 12.61
N ARG A 309 -2.19 -7.93 12.35
CA ARG A 309 -3.29 -8.89 12.39
C ARG A 309 -3.70 -9.28 10.99
N ILE A 310 -3.89 -10.56 10.78
CA ILE A 310 -4.34 -11.14 9.51
C ILE A 310 -5.78 -11.59 9.68
N TRP A 311 -6.63 -11.15 8.76
CA TRP A 311 -8.07 -11.39 8.80
C TRP A 311 -8.49 -12.11 7.52
N ASP A 312 -9.58 -12.86 7.61
CA ASP A 312 -10.28 -13.38 6.46
C ASP A 312 -10.83 -12.21 5.65
N GLY A 313 -10.47 -12.14 4.37
CA GLY A 313 -10.82 -11.03 3.51
C GLY A 313 -12.32 -10.92 3.22
N VAL A 314 -13.07 -12.02 3.34
CA VAL A 314 -14.49 -12.13 2.98
C VAL A 314 -15.37 -11.91 4.20
N LEU A 315 -15.06 -12.56 5.31
CA LEU A 315 -15.84 -12.56 6.54
C LEU A 315 -15.36 -11.51 7.53
N GLY A 316 -14.11 -11.04 7.41
CA GLY A 316 -13.48 -10.12 8.37
C GLY A 316 -13.22 -10.75 9.74
N THR A 317 -13.17 -12.09 9.82
CA THR A 317 -12.80 -12.81 11.04
C THR A 317 -11.29 -12.81 11.23
N LEU A 318 -10.81 -12.71 12.47
CA LEU A 318 -9.39 -12.76 12.76
C LEU A 318 -8.84 -14.18 12.52
N ASP A 319 -7.80 -14.29 11.71
CA ASP A 319 -7.13 -15.57 11.42
C ASP A 319 -5.83 -15.73 12.19
N ASP A 320 -5.03 -14.66 12.30
CA ASP A 320 -3.70 -14.73 12.91
C ASP A 320 -3.24 -13.36 13.47
N VAL A 321 -2.31 -13.41 14.42
CA VAL A 321 -1.64 -12.24 15.01
C VAL A 321 -0.12 -12.44 14.93
N LEU A 322 0.54 -11.61 14.15
CA LEU A 322 1.98 -11.58 13.98
C LEU A 322 2.60 -10.56 14.93
N GLY A 323 3.60 -10.96 15.70
CA GLY A 323 4.30 -10.10 16.67
C GLY A 323 3.89 -10.37 18.12
N GLN A 324 4.58 -9.71 19.04
CA GLN A 324 4.27 -9.79 20.48
C GLN A 324 3.58 -8.50 20.90
N GLU A 325 2.35 -8.61 21.43
CA GLU A 325 1.59 -7.46 21.88
C GLU A 325 2.31 -6.72 23.01
N VAL A 326 2.59 -5.43 22.79
CA VAL A 326 3.11 -4.54 23.83
C VAL A 326 2.02 -3.55 24.23
N SER A 327 1.65 -3.56 25.52
CA SER A 327 0.67 -2.63 26.08
C SER A 327 1.32 -1.31 26.49
N GLY A 328 0.53 -0.24 26.58
CA GLY A 328 0.98 1.05 27.11
C GLY A 328 1.83 1.89 26.14
N LEU A 329 2.01 1.44 24.90
CA LEU A 329 2.60 2.26 23.84
C LEU A 329 1.64 3.42 23.53
N LYS A 330 2.07 4.62 23.89
CA LYS A 330 1.46 5.89 23.45
C LYS A 330 2.42 6.51 22.45
N ALA A 331 1.89 7.13 21.41
CA ALA A 331 2.72 8.02 20.60
C ALA A 331 3.34 9.08 21.52
N ASP A 332 4.64 9.32 21.40
CA ASP A 332 5.31 10.44 22.06
C ASP A 332 4.90 11.69 21.26
N ILE A 333 3.86 12.39 21.73
CA ILE A 333 3.25 13.53 21.04
C ILE A 333 3.77 14.81 21.69
N ASP A 334 5.08 15.01 21.60
CA ASP A 334 5.65 16.35 21.69
C ASP A 334 6.77 16.46 20.64
N THR A 335 6.63 17.49 19.79
CA THR A 335 7.52 17.98 18.72
C THR A 335 7.30 17.46 17.28
N ASP A 336 6.76 18.40 16.48
CA ASP A 336 6.77 18.61 15.02
C ASP A 336 5.73 17.93 14.11
#